data_AF-A0A814UCP9-F1
#
_entry.id   AF-A0A814UCP9-F1
#
_cell.length_a   1.000
_cell.length_b   1.000
_cell.length_c   1.000
_cell.angle_alpha   90.00
_cell.angle_beta   90.00
_cell.angle_gamma   90.00
#
_symmetry.space_group_name_H-M   'P 1'
#
loop_
_entity.id
_entity.type
_entity.pdbx_description
1 polymer ?
#
loop_
_entity_poly.entity_id
_entity_poly.type
_entity_poly.pdbx_seq_one_letter_code
_entity_poly.pdbx_strand_id
1 'polypeptide(L)'
;MPNQSKAAEGFFDRSNKDSSPFPRLVFTILRAIDPYLQSILIFNGFGHQILSKAGITTVPAGPKGAVLVAMAAGCAVKQIINMTYILETRMINSAVIGICLYNTISNSFASLSSIIYGPSNELGSLQYIGISLFTVAELYQISASFIIQSITTNVHLSLSILIRDANLFRSLALNNATALQILMHYHGCILSNNEVVF
;
A
#
# COMPACT_ATOMS: atom_id res chain seq x y z
N MET A 1 -23.61 16.96 -21.56
CA MET A 1 -23.96 15.86 -20.62
C MET A 1 -23.28 16.17 -19.29
N PRO A 2 -24.01 16.43 -18.19
CA PRO A 2 -23.38 16.67 -16.89
C PRO A 2 -22.84 15.35 -16.31
N ASN A 3 -21.62 15.43 -15.78
CA ASN A 3 -20.83 14.35 -15.19
C ASN A 3 -21.61 13.44 -14.24
N GLN A 4 -21.77 12.17 -14.63
CA GLN A 4 -21.99 11.08 -13.70
C GLN A 4 -20.64 10.61 -13.15
N SER A 5 -20.25 11.08 -11.97
CA SER A 5 -19.41 10.33 -11.03
C SER A 5 -19.28 11.05 -9.70
N LYS A 6 -20.41 11.32 -9.03
CA LYS A 6 -20.44 11.30 -7.56
C LYS A 6 -20.51 9.84 -7.09
N ALA A 7 -19.71 8.96 -7.70
CA ALA A 7 -19.49 7.63 -7.18
C ALA A 7 -18.66 7.81 -5.92
N ALA A 8 -19.16 7.29 -4.79
CA ALA A 8 -18.58 7.43 -3.46
C ALA A 8 -17.05 7.43 -3.51
N GLU A 9 -16.43 8.58 -3.22
CA GLU A 9 -15.00 8.65 -2.95
C GLU A 9 -14.74 7.66 -1.82
N GLY A 10 -14.19 6.51 -2.17
CA GLY A 10 -13.77 5.53 -1.19
C GLY A 10 -12.75 6.19 -0.26
N PHE A 11 -12.77 5.79 1.02
CA PHE A 11 -11.81 6.27 2.02
C PHE A 11 -10.33 6.11 1.59
N PHE A 12 -10.07 5.23 0.64
CA PHE A 12 -8.82 5.15 -0.11
C PHE A 12 -9.12 5.28 -1.59
N ASP A 13 -8.56 6.32 -2.21
CA ASP A 13 -8.47 6.38 -3.65
C ASP A 13 -7.23 5.56 -4.07
N ARG A 14 -7.48 4.41 -4.71
CA ARG A 14 -6.45 3.53 -5.27
C ARG A 14 -6.05 3.91 -6.69
N SER A 15 -6.83 4.78 -7.34
CA SER A 15 -6.58 5.29 -8.69
C SER A 15 -5.58 6.43 -8.66
N ASN A 16 -5.59 7.22 -7.59
CA ASN A 16 -4.67 8.32 -7.39
C ASN A 16 -3.49 7.92 -6.49
N LYS A 17 -2.28 7.86 -7.08
CA LYS A 17 -1.02 7.57 -6.39
C LYS A 17 -0.37 8.81 -5.77
N ASP A 18 -1.07 9.95 -5.78
CA ASP A 18 -0.56 11.18 -5.19
C ASP A 18 -0.55 11.05 -3.66
N SER A 19 0.66 11.00 -3.12
CA SER A 19 0.88 10.57 -1.77
C SER A 19 1.35 11.70 -0.89
N SER A 20 0.42 12.23 -0.10
CA SER A 20 0.79 13.18 0.94
C SER A 20 1.63 12.46 2.01
N PRO A 21 2.80 13.02 2.40
CA PRO A 21 3.69 12.38 3.36
C PRO A 21 3.09 12.37 4.78
N PHE A 22 2.24 13.34 5.10
CA PHE A 22 1.68 13.52 6.43
C PHE A 22 0.70 12.40 6.85
N PRO A 23 -0.34 12.02 6.07
CA PRO A 23 -1.24 10.93 6.47
C PRO A 23 -0.53 9.57 6.54
N ARG A 24 0.49 9.35 5.70
CA ARG A 24 1.35 8.15 5.76
C ARG A 24 2.12 8.07 7.07
N LEU A 25 2.70 9.19 7.51
CA LEU A 25 3.41 9.26 8.78
C LEU A 25 2.46 8.99 9.95
N VAL A 26 1.31 9.65 9.97
CA VAL A 26 0.28 9.44 11.02
C VAL A 26 -0.17 7.99 11.05
N PHE A 27 -0.47 7.39 9.89
CA PHE A 27 -0.83 5.97 9.79
C PHE A 27 0.29 5.07 10.33
N THR A 28 1.53 5.32 9.92
CA THR A 28 2.68 4.51 10.34
C THR A 28 2.89 4.55 11.85
N ILE A 29 2.84 5.75 12.44
CA ILE A 29 2.99 5.93 13.88
C ILE A 29 1.84 5.24 14.63
N LEU A 30 0.60 5.48 14.22
CA LEU A 30 -0.56 4.88 14.89
C LEU A 30 -0.52 3.34 14.82
N ARG A 31 -0.12 2.76 13.68
CA ARG A 31 0.02 1.30 13.57
C ARG A 31 1.22 0.75 14.33
N ALA A 32 2.32 1.50 14.44
CA ALA A 32 3.48 1.11 15.23
C ALA A 32 3.21 1.12 16.75
N ILE A 33 2.25 1.93 17.20
CA ILE A 33 1.84 1.97 18.61
C ILE A 33 0.99 0.76 19.00
N ASP A 34 0.26 0.14 18.06
CA ASP A 34 -0.65 -0.97 18.36
C ASP A 34 0.01 -2.15 19.11
N PRO A 35 1.15 -2.72 18.65
CA PRO A 35 1.78 -3.85 19.35
C PRO A 35 2.32 -3.43 20.73
N TYR A 36 2.74 -2.18 20.87
CA TYR A 36 3.17 -1.63 22.15
C TYR A 36 2.01 -1.54 23.15
N LEU A 37 0.83 -1.05 22.72
CA LEU A 37 -0.36 -1.03 23.56
C LEU A 37 -0.82 -2.44 23.95
N GLN A 38 -0.76 -3.40 23.03
CA GLN A 38 -1.06 -4.79 23.36
C GLN A 38 -0.09 -5.38 24.38
N SER A 39 1.21 -5.09 24.22
CA SER A 39 2.22 -5.52 25.19
C SER A 39 1.94 -4.97 26.59
N ILE A 40 1.55 -3.69 26.69
CA ILE A 40 1.16 -3.07 27.96
C ILE A 40 -0.07 -3.77 28.57
N LEU A 41 -1.09 -4.05 27.77
CA LEU A 41 -2.31 -4.71 28.23
C LEU A 41 -2.05 -6.13 28.76
N ILE A 42 -1.19 -6.88 28.08
CA ILE A 42 -0.97 -8.30 28.33
C ILE A 42 0.10 -8.54 29.41
N PHE A 43 1.22 -7.81 29.37
CA PHE A 43 2.40 -8.12 30.19
C PHE A 43 2.65 -7.11 31.32
N ASN A 44 2.26 -5.85 31.17
CA ASN A 44 2.52 -4.81 32.18
C ASN A 44 1.40 -4.72 33.22
N GLY A 45 0.47 -5.68 33.24
CA GLY A 45 -0.63 -5.75 34.22
C GLY A 45 -1.73 -4.71 34.02
N PHE A 46 -1.69 -3.89 32.98
CA PHE A 46 -2.73 -2.88 32.74
C PHE A 46 -4.08 -3.53 32.40
N GLY A 47 -4.09 -4.58 31.58
CA GLY A 47 -5.30 -5.36 31.30
C GLY A 47 -5.84 -6.04 32.55
N HIS A 48 -4.96 -6.59 33.40
CA HIS A 48 -5.34 -7.18 34.68
C HIS A 48 -6.03 -6.16 35.59
N GLN A 49 -5.53 -4.93 35.67
CA GLN A 49 -6.14 -3.85 36.46
C GLN A 49 -7.52 -3.42 35.93
N ILE A 50 -7.69 -3.35 34.60
CA ILE A 50 -8.99 -3.03 33.99
C ILE A 50 -10.02 -4.10 34.34
N LEU A 51 -9.64 -5.37 34.19
CA LEU A 51 -10.53 -6.50 34.44
C LEU A 51 -10.81 -6.72 35.92
N SER A 52 -9.81 -6.50 36.80
CA SER A 52 -10.01 -6.60 38.24
C SER A 52 -11.01 -5.55 38.76
N LYS A 53 -10.99 -4.34 38.19
CA LYS A 53 -12.01 -3.30 38.48
C LYS A 53 -13.41 -3.70 38.03
N ALA A 54 -13.51 -4.52 36.97
CA ALA A 54 -14.76 -5.10 36.51
C ALA A 54 -15.18 -6.36 37.30
N GLY A 55 -14.42 -6.77 38.32
CA GLY A 55 -14.69 -7.99 39.10
C GLY A 55 -14.36 -9.29 38.35
N ILE A 56 -13.62 -9.21 37.23
CA ILE A 56 -13.24 -10.36 36.41
C ILE A 56 -11.90 -10.90 36.88
N THR A 57 -11.85 -12.20 37.19
CA THR A 57 -10.60 -12.88 37.50
C THR A 57 -9.75 -13.03 36.24
N THR A 58 -8.46 -12.78 36.39
CA THR A 58 -7.51 -12.81 35.26
C THR A 58 -6.42 -13.83 35.50
N VAL A 59 -5.85 -14.29 34.40
CA VAL A 59 -4.73 -15.22 34.37
C VAL A 59 -3.51 -14.58 33.74
N PRO A 60 -2.29 -15.07 34.06
CA PRO A 60 -1.10 -14.68 33.32
C PRO A 60 -1.19 -15.17 31.87
N ALA A 61 -0.87 -14.30 30.91
CA ALA A 61 -1.06 -14.56 29.48
C ALA A 61 -0.12 -15.64 28.89
N GLY A 62 1.02 -15.90 29.56
CA GLY A 62 1.99 -16.92 29.15
C GLY A 62 2.44 -16.81 27.67
N PRO A 63 2.77 -17.94 27.01
CA PRO A 63 3.20 -17.96 25.61
C PRO A 63 2.13 -17.46 24.62
N LYS A 64 0.83 -17.65 24.93
CA LYS A 64 -0.29 -17.22 24.06
C LYS A 64 -0.34 -15.70 23.92
N GLY A 65 -0.12 -14.98 25.02
CA GLY A 65 -0.02 -13.52 25.00
C GLY A 65 1.12 -13.03 24.10
N ALA A 66 2.28 -13.70 24.14
CA ALA A 66 3.43 -13.34 23.31
C ALA A 66 3.15 -13.53 21.82
N VAL A 67 2.48 -14.62 21.47
CA VAL A 67 2.05 -14.89 20.09
C VAL A 67 1.06 -13.83 19.60
N LEU A 68 0.09 -13.41 20.42
CA LEU A 68 -0.86 -12.37 20.02
C LEU A 68 -0.17 -11.02 19.76
N VAL A 69 0.77 -10.61 20.62
CA VAL A 69 1.57 -9.41 20.40
C VAL A 69 2.40 -9.53 19.12
N ALA A 70 3.00 -10.69 18.87
CA ALA A 70 3.77 -10.93 17.65
C ALA A 70 2.90 -10.90 16.38
N MET A 71 1.70 -11.48 16.43
CA MET A 71 0.73 -11.44 15.32
C MET A 71 0.29 -10.01 15.04
N ALA A 72 0.03 -9.23 16.08
CA ALA A 72 -0.31 -7.82 15.94
C ALA A 72 0.81 -6.99 15.32
N ALA A 73 2.06 -7.23 15.74
CA ALA A 73 3.23 -6.62 15.13
C ALA A 73 3.36 -6.98 13.65
N GLY A 74 3.19 -8.26 13.29
CA GLY A 74 3.17 -8.72 11.90
C GLY A 74 2.11 -8.01 11.07
N CYS A 75 0.87 -7.96 11.57
CA CYS A 75 -0.24 -7.23 10.96
C CYS A 75 0.06 -5.74 10.76
N ALA A 76 0.64 -5.08 11.77
CA ALA A 76 0.99 -3.66 11.70
C ALA A 76 2.05 -3.42 10.62
N VAL A 77 3.12 -4.20 10.62
CA VAL A 77 4.21 -4.11 9.62
C VAL A 77 3.66 -4.33 8.21
N LYS A 78 2.84 -5.37 8.00
CA LYS A 78 2.22 -5.62 6.70
C LYS A 78 1.38 -4.44 6.24
N GLN A 79 0.51 -3.91 7.10
CA GLN A 79 -0.35 -2.80 6.69
C GLN A 79 0.44 -1.53 6.39
N ILE A 80 1.50 -1.26 7.17
CA ILE A 80 2.44 -0.17 6.87
C ILE A 80 3.03 -0.39 5.48
N ILE A 81 3.69 -1.52 5.22
CA ILE A 81 4.34 -1.81 3.94
C ILE A 81 3.34 -1.70 2.78
N ASN A 82 2.17 -2.33 2.91
CA ASN A 82 1.21 -2.40 1.83
C ASN A 82 0.62 -1.02 1.49
N MET A 83 0.32 -0.19 2.49
CA MET A 83 -0.29 1.12 2.26
C MET A 83 0.73 2.20 1.90
N THR A 84 1.94 2.18 2.48
CA THR A 84 2.93 3.24 2.24
C THR A 84 3.83 2.97 1.05
N TYR A 85 4.23 1.71 0.81
CA TYR A 85 5.21 1.37 -0.22
C TYR A 85 4.62 0.66 -1.45
N ILE A 86 3.62 -0.21 -1.27
CA ILE A 86 3.11 -1.02 -2.39
C ILE A 86 1.98 -0.29 -3.12
N LEU A 87 0.91 0.03 -2.40
CA LEU A 87 -0.30 0.59 -3.01
C LEU A 87 -0.18 2.09 -3.26
N GLU A 88 0.74 2.75 -2.55
CA GLU A 88 0.94 4.20 -2.57
C GLU A 88 -0.36 5.01 -2.44
N THR A 89 -1.36 4.46 -1.76
CA THR A 89 -2.73 4.98 -1.78
C THR A 89 -2.81 6.39 -1.21
N ARG A 90 -3.61 7.24 -1.85
CA ARG A 90 -4.00 8.52 -1.27
C ARG A 90 -4.88 8.25 -0.05
N MET A 91 -4.39 8.66 1.12
CA MET A 91 -5.06 8.43 2.40
C MET A 91 -5.71 9.71 2.91
N ILE A 92 -7.02 9.64 3.20
CA ILE A 92 -7.75 10.71 3.88
C ILE A 92 -7.48 10.59 5.39
N ASN A 93 -7.16 11.70 6.07
CA ASN A 93 -6.82 11.72 7.50
C ASN A 93 -7.88 11.05 8.39
N SER A 94 -9.16 11.28 8.12
CA SER A 94 -10.25 10.66 8.87
C SER A 94 -10.31 9.14 8.69
N ALA A 95 -10.00 8.64 7.48
CA ALA A 95 -9.89 7.22 7.20
C ALA A 95 -8.81 6.55 8.05
N VAL A 96 -7.63 7.18 8.03
CA VAL A 96 -6.42 6.71 8.71
C VAL A 96 -6.70 6.56 10.20
N ILE A 97 -7.24 7.61 10.82
CA ILE A 97 -7.56 7.62 12.24
C ILE A 97 -8.61 6.55 12.55
N GLY A 98 -9.70 6.47 11.76
CA GLY A 98 -10.77 5.50 11.98
C GLY A 98 -10.29 4.05 11.91
N ILE A 99 -9.46 3.72 10.92
CA ILE A 99 -8.93 2.36 10.75
C ILE A 99 -7.93 2.02 11.85
N CYS A 100 -7.07 2.96 12.24
CA CYS A 100 -6.16 2.74 13.35
C CYS A 100 -6.95 2.48 14.64
N LEU A 101 -7.92 3.34 14.98
CA LEU A 101 -8.77 3.17 16.16
C LEU A 101 -9.51 1.83 16.17
N TYR A 102 -10.13 1.47 15.04
CA TYR A 102 -10.81 0.17 14.93
C TYR A 102 -9.85 -0.99 15.23
N ASN A 103 -8.67 -0.98 14.60
CA ASN A 103 -7.67 -2.02 14.83
C ASN A 103 -7.21 -2.03 16.29
N THR A 104 -6.88 -0.87 16.88
CA THR A 104 -6.46 -0.76 18.28
C THR A 104 -7.52 -1.34 19.23
N ILE A 105 -8.80 -1.01 19.00
CA ILE A 105 -9.91 -1.50 19.83
C ILE A 105 -10.09 -3.02 19.69
N SER A 106 -10.18 -3.53 18.47
CA SER A 106 -10.33 -4.98 18.22
C SER A 106 -9.18 -5.79 18.81
N ASN A 107 -7.96 -5.28 18.64
CA ASN A 107 -6.75 -5.85 19.20
C ASN A 107 -6.73 -5.83 20.74
N SER A 108 -7.25 -4.75 21.34
CA SER A 108 -7.38 -4.65 22.80
C SER A 108 -8.37 -5.68 23.33
N PHE A 109 -9.50 -5.90 22.65
CA PHE A 109 -10.44 -6.97 23.01
C PHE A 109 -9.81 -8.36 22.90
N ALA A 110 -9.04 -8.63 21.85
CA ALA A 110 -8.32 -9.90 21.71
C ALA A 110 -7.30 -10.09 22.85
N SER A 111 -6.59 -9.02 23.22
CA SER A 111 -5.63 -9.01 24.31
C SER A 111 -6.30 -9.27 25.67
N LEU A 112 -7.42 -8.59 25.96
CA LEU A 112 -8.19 -8.78 27.19
C LEU A 112 -8.80 -10.19 27.26
N SER A 113 -9.35 -10.71 26.16
CA SER A 113 -9.87 -12.07 26.09
C SER A 113 -8.79 -13.11 26.44
N SER A 114 -7.55 -12.90 25.98
CA SER A 114 -6.42 -13.80 26.25
C SER A 114 -6.03 -13.92 27.72
N ILE A 115 -6.35 -12.90 28.53
CA ILE A 115 -6.08 -12.89 29.98
C ILE A 115 -7.32 -13.20 30.83
N ILE A 116 -8.51 -13.28 30.23
CA ILE A 116 -9.74 -13.78 30.89
C ILE A 116 -9.80 -15.30 30.78
N TYR A 117 -9.57 -15.84 29.58
CA TYR A 117 -9.64 -17.28 29.35
C TYR A 117 -8.27 -17.93 29.65
N GLY A 118 -8.17 -18.45 30.87
CA GLY A 118 -7.04 -19.21 31.42
C GLY A 118 -6.33 -20.15 30.43
N PRO A 119 -4.98 -20.20 30.40
CA PRO A 119 -4.30 -21.21 29.62
C PRO A 119 -4.56 -22.60 30.20
N SER A 120 -4.99 -23.54 29.35
CA SER A 120 -4.13 -24.72 29.22
C SER A 120 -2.76 -24.19 28.81
N ASN A 121 -1.70 -24.50 29.56
CA ASN A 121 -0.33 -24.01 29.31
C ASN A 121 0.24 -24.39 27.93
N GLU A 122 -0.55 -25.11 27.15
CA GLU A 122 -0.28 -25.50 25.78
C GLU A 122 -1.10 -24.63 24.82
N LEU A 123 -0.45 -24.12 23.77
CA LEU A 123 -1.17 -23.73 22.57
C LEU A 123 -1.96 -24.96 22.13
N GLY A 124 -3.29 -24.89 22.19
CA GLY A 124 -4.12 -26.00 21.72
C GLY A 124 -3.86 -26.23 20.24
N SER A 125 -4.08 -27.44 19.75
CA SER A 125 -3.90 -27.79 18.33
C SER A 125 -4.62 -26.81 17.40
N LEU A 126 -5.81 -26.35 17.81
CA LEU A 126 -6.59 -25.35 17.08
C LEU A 126 -5.91 -23.97 17.01
N GLN A 127 -5.21 -23.56 18.07
CA GLN A 127 -4.46 -22.29 18.08
C GLN A 127 -3.25 -22.36 17.15
N TYR A 128 -2.52 -23.48 17.13
CA TYR A 128 -1.45 -23.71 16.15
C TYR A 128 -1.96 -23.66 14.71
N ILE A 129 -3.11 -24.29 14.44
CA ILE A 129 -3.76 -24.22 13.12
C ILE A 129 -4.10 -22.76 12.78
N GLY A 130 -4.70 -22.02 13.71
CA GLY A 130 -5.03 -20.61 13.52
C GLY A 130 -3.81 -19.73 13.23
N ILE A 131 -2.73 -19.89 14.00
CA ILE A 131 -1.47 -19.15 13.80
C ILE A 131 -0.84 -19.51 12.46
N SER A 132 -0.84 -20.79 12.10
CA SER A 132 -0.27 -21.27 10.83
C SER A 132 -1.05 -20.72 9.64
N LEU A 133 -2.38 -20.80 9.66
CA LEU A 133 -3.25 -20.26 8.62
C LEU A 133 -3.10 -18.74 8.50
N PHE A 134 -3.04 -18.02 9.62
CA PHE A 134 -2.78 -16.59 9.62
C PHE A 134 -1.42 -16.28 8.99
N THR A 135 -0.36 -16.96 9.41
CA THR A 135 1.01 -16.74 8.88
C THR A 135 1.08 -17.02 7.37
N VAL A 136 0.47 -18.11 6.90
CA VAL A 136 0.42 -18.46 5.47
C VAL A 136 -0.38 -17.42 4.68
N ALA A 137 -1.54 -16.97 5.19
CA ALA A 137 -2.34 -15.93 4.55
C ALA A 137 -1.59 -14.59 4.46
N GLU A 138 -0.86 -14.23 5.53
CA GLU A 138 -0.04 -13.04 5.59
C GLU A 138 1.08 -13.07 4.54
N LEU A 139 1.83 -14.18 4.47
CA LEU A 139 2.88 -14.40 3.48
C LEU A 139 2.35 -14.41 2.04
N TYR A 140 1.23 -15.11 1.80
CA TYR A 140 0.59 -15.14 0.50
C TYR A 140 0.22 -13.73 0.02
N GLN A 141 -0.39 -12.92 0.89
CA GLN A 141 -0.80 -11.57 0.51
C GLN A 141 0.40 -10.65 0.25
N ILE A 142 1.47 -10.73 1.05
CA ILE A 142 2.70 -9.95 0.82
C ILE A 142 3.35 -10.35 -0.51
N SER A 143 3.47 -11.66 -0.77
CA SER A 143 4.08 -12.17 -2.01
C SER A 143 3.26 -11.77 -3.26
N ALA A 144 1.94 -11.88 -3.21
CA ALA A 144 1.04 -11.47 -4.30
C ALA A 144 1.17 -9.96 -4.60
N SER A 145 1.17 -9.13 -3.55
CA SER A 145 1.37 -7.68 -3.68
C SER A 145 2.72 -7.34 -4.34
N PHE A 146 3.80 -8.03 -3.97
CA PHE A 146 5.13 -7.79 -4.54
C PHE A 146 5.23 -8.20 -6.02
N ILE A 147 4.63 -9.34 -6.38
CA ILE A 147 4.59 -9.82 -7.77
C ILE A 147 3.80 -8.83 -8.64
N ILE A 148 2.63 -8.39 -8.19
CA ILE A 148 1.80 -7.43 -8.94
C ILE A 148 2.55 -6.11 -9.16
N GLN A 149 3.22 -5.59 -8.13
CA GLN A 149 4.02 -4.37 -8.26
C GLN A 149 5.16 -4.55 -9.27
N SER A 150 5.90 -5.66 -9.17
CA SER A 150 7.03 -5.96 -10.07
C SER A 150 6.58 -6.05 -11.53
N ILE A 151 5.45 -6.71 -11.81
CA ILE A 151 4.87 -6.79 -13.16
C ILE A 151 4.47 -5.39 -13.64
N THR A 152 3.80 -4.61 -12.80
CA THR A 152 3.32 -3.27 -13.16
C THR A 152 4.48 -2.34 -13.53
N THR A 153 5.57 -2.34 -12.75
CA THR A 153 6.75 -1.51 -13.03
C THR A 153 7.42 -1.89 -14.34
N ASN A 154 7.56 -3.20 -14.62
CA ASN A 154 8.15 -3.68 -15.87
C ASN A 154 7.32 -3.34 -17.11
N VAL A 155 5.99 -3.44 -17.01
CA VAL A 155 5.08 -3.05 -18.10
C VAL A 155 5.16 -1.55 -18.35
N HIS A 156 5.14 -0.72 -17.30
CA HIS A 156 5.23 0.74 -17.44
C HIS A 156 6.57 1.18 -18.06
N LEU A 157 7.68 0.57 -17.65
CA LEU A 157 8.99 0.83 -18.24
C LEU A 157 9.02 0.46 -19.73
N SER A 158 8.53 -0.74 -20.07
CA SER A 158 8.48 -1.22 -21.47
C SER A 158 7.63 -0.29 -22.36
N LEU A 159 6.47 0.14 -21.84
CA LEU A 159 5.59 1.06 -22.57
C LEU A 159 6.24 2.44 -22.75
N SER A 160 6.93 2.94 -21.73
CA SER A 160 7.62 4.24 -21.79
C SER A 160 8.75 4.26 -22.82
N ILE A 161 9.50 3.15 -22.96
CA ILE A 161 10.53 2.99 -23.98
C ILE A 161 9.88 2.97 -25.37
N LEU A 162 8.83 2.17 -25.55
CA LEU A 162 8.11 2.09 -26.83
C LEU A 162 7.54 3.45 -27.27
N ILE A 163 6.95 4.21 -26.35
CA ILE A 163 6.43 5.56 -26.62
C ILE A 163 7.57 6.52 -26.97
N ARG A 164 8.70 6.45 -26.25
CA ARG A 164 9.88 7.28 -26.53
C ARG A 164 10.41 7.02 -27.93
N ASP A 165 10.52 5.76 -28.33
CA ASP A 165 11.02 5.36 -29.64
C ASP A 165 10.05 5.75 -30.77
N ALA A 166 8.74 5.62 -30.53
CA ALA A 166 7.72 6.09 -31.48
C ALA A 166 7.79 7.62 -31.69
N ASN A 167 8.02 8.39 -30.61
CA ASN A 167 8.19 9.84 -30.70
C ASN A 167 9.50 10.24 -31.39
N LEU A 168 10.59 9.50 -31.15
CA LEU A 168 11.85 9.68 -31.84
C LEU A 168 11.68 9.44 -33.35
N PHE A 169 11.02 8.35 -33.73
CA PHE A 169 10.74 8.02 -35.12
C PHE A 169 9.87 9.10 -35.80
N ARG A 170 8.84 9.60 -35.11
CA ARG A 170 8.01 10.70 -35.58
C ARG A 170 8.82 11.99 -35.80
N SER A 171 9.74 12.31 -34.89
CA SER A 171 10.61 13.49 -35.02
C SER A 171 11.57 13.37 -36.20
N LEU A 172 12.17 12.19 -36.42
CA LEU A 172 13.04 11.92 -37.56
C LEU A 172 12.27 12.00 -38.89
N ALA A 173 11.05 11.45 -38.95
CA ALA A 173 10.19 11.54 -40.12
C ALA A 173 9.83 12.98 -40.47
N LEU A 174 9.50 13.81 -39.47
CA LEU A 174 9.21 15.23 -39.65
C LEU A 174 10.43 16.01 -40.14
N ASN A 175 11.62 15.75 -39.58
CA ASN A 175 12.86 16.42 -39.98
C ASN A 175 13.31 16.04 -41.40
N ASN A 176 13.11 14.79 -41.81
CA ASN A 176 13.40 14.37 -43.18
C ASN A 176 12.38 14.96 -44.18
N ALA A 177 11.11 15.06 -43.80
CA ALA A 177 10.09 15.68 -44.65
C ALA A 177 10.34 17.19 -44.86
N THR A 178 10.76 17.92 -43.82
CA THR A 178 11.14 19.32 -43.94
C THR A 178 12.42 19.51 -44.75
N ALA A 179 13.43 18.64 -44.55
CA ALA A 179 14.64 18.66 -45.38
C ALA A 179 14.32 18.42 -46.86
N LEU A 180 13.43 17.48 -47.18
CA LEU A 180 13.00 17.19 -48.54
C LEU A 180 12.23 18.38 -49.17
N GLN A 181 11.36 19.04 -48.39
CA GLN A 181 10.66 20.26 -48.84
C GLN A 181 11.63 21.40 -49.15
N ILE A 182 12.63 21.63 -48.29
CA ILE A 182 13.66 22.64 -48.52
C ILE A 182 14.45 22.32 -49.79
N LEU A 183 14.83 21.06 -49.99
CA LEU A 183 15.60 20.64 -51.16
C LEU A 183 14.79 20.78 -52.46
N MET A 184 13.50 20.43 -52.44
CA MET A 184 12.57 20.64 -53.56
C MET A 184 12.36 22.13 -53.87
N HIS A 185 12.28 22.98 -52.84
CA HIS A 185 12.17 24.42 -53.01
C HIS A 185 13.44 25.02 -53.66
N TYR A 186 14.62 24.61 -53.20
CA TYR A 186 15.89 25.01 -53.81
C TYR A 186 16.04 24.53 -55.26
N HIS A 187 15.65 23.28 -55.55
CA HIS A 187 15.71 22.75 -56.92
C HIS A 187 14.72 23.46 -57.86
N GLY A 188 13.53 23.83 -57.37
CA GLY A 188 12.57 24.64 -58.13
C GLY A 188 13.09 26.05 -58.45
N CYS A 189 13.77 26.70 -57.49
CA CYS A 189 14.41 28.00 -57.73
C CYS A 189 15.57 27.94 -58.73
N ILE A 190 16.36 26.86 -58.74
CA ILE A 190 17.45 26.68 -59.71
C ILE A 190 16.91 26.46 -61.13
N LEU A 191 15.82 25.70 -61.29
CA LEU A 191 15.20 25.48 -62.60
C LEU A 191 14.52 26.75 -63.14
N SER A 192 13.94 27.59 -62.26
CA SER A 192 13.34 28.88 -62.64
C SER A 192 14.35 29.96 -63.04
N ASN A 193 15.62 29.86 -62.60
CA ASN A 193 16.67 30.85 -62.92
C ASN A 193 17.49 30.49 -64.17
N ASN A 194 17.25 29.32 -64.78
CA ASN A 194 17.90 28.91 -66.04
C ASN A 194 17.02 29.13 -67.28
N GLU A 195 15.80 29.63 -67.13
CA GLU A 195 15.01 30.17 -68.23
C GLU A 195 15.22 31.68 -68.30
N VAL A 196 16.16 32.11 -69.15
CA VAL A 196 16.33 33.43 -69.80
C VAL A 196 17.83 33.71 -69.87
N VAL A 197 18.46 33.34 -71.00
CA VAL A 197 19.14 34.25 -71.94
C VAL A 197 19.36 33.46 -73.24
N PHE A 198 18.44 33.60 -74.18
CA PHE A 198 18.72 33.55 -75.62
C PHE A 198 17.87 34.63 -76.29
#